data_AF-H6WR99-F1
#
_entry.id   AF-H6WR99-F1
#
_cell.length_a   1.000
_cell.length_b   1.000
_cell.length_c   1.000
_cell.angle_alpha   90.00
_cell.angle_beta   90.00
_cell.angle_gamma   90.00
#
_symmetry.space_group_name_H-M   'P 1'
#
loop_
_entity.id
_entity.type
_entity.pdbx_description
1 polymer ?
#
loop_
_entity_poly.entity_id
_entity_poly.type
_entity_poly.pdbx_seq_one_letter_code
_entity_poly.pdbx_strand_id
1 'polypeptide(L)'
;VAPTVEIGGIWPPKGIGVLDPREIPFLNTPILPSSGAAVTWAHHAILAGKEKRAVYALVATVSLALVSTGFQGMEYYQAPSTISDSIYGST
;
A
#
# COMPACT_ATOMS: atom_id res chain seq x y z
N VAL A 1 13.05 -16.56 2.25
CA VAL A 1 13.79 -16.92 3.47
C VAL A 1 13.06 -18.08 4.12
N ALA A 2 13.73 -19.19 4.40
CA ALA A 2 13.10 -20.31 5.12
C ALA A 2 12.99 -19.94 6.62
N PRO A 3 11.89 -20.27 7.31
CA PRO A 3 11.74 -19.97 8.73
C PRO A 3 12.80 -20.70 9.56
N THR A 4 13.54 -19.96 10.38
CA THR A 4 14.58 -20.50 11.25
C THR A 4 13.98 -21.45 12.30
N VAL A 5 14.76 -22.42 12.77
CA VAL A 5 14.35 -23.35 13.85
C VAL A 5 13.86 -22.60 15.10
N GLU A 6 14.45 -21.44 15.39
CA GLU A 6 14.09 -20.55 16.51
C GLU A 6 12.64 -20.05 16.48
N ILE A 7 12.00 -19.96 15.31
CA ILE A 7 10.57 -19.58 15.18
C ILE A 7 9.65 -20.78 14.98
N GLY A 8 10.16 -22.01 15.18
CA GLY A 8 9.40 -23.25 15.04
C GLY A 8 9.25 -23.73 13.60
N GLY A 9 10.06 -23.23 12.66
CA GLY A 9 10.10 -23.69 11.27
C GLY A 9 8.83 -23.42 10.46
N ILE A 10 7.97 -22.50 10.92
CA ILE A 10 6.73 -22.12 10.22
C ILE A 10 6.65 -20.61 10.04
N TRP A 11 5.98 -20.16 8.98
CA TRP A 11 5.72 -18.74 8.73
C TRP A 11 4.22 -18.52 8.47
N PRO A 12 3.57 -17.55 9.14
CA PRO A 12 4.12 -16.66 10.17
C PRO A 12 4.44 -17.40 11.49
N PRO A 13 5.32 -16.86 12.35
CA PRO A 13 5.66 -17.45 13.65
C PRO A 13 4.42 -17.69 14.51
N LYS A 14 4.41 -18.75 15.32
CA LYS A 14 3.27 -19.04 16.22
C LYS A 14 3.03 -17.89 17.19
N GLY A 15 1.77 -17.47 17.33
CA GLY A 15 1.36 -16.43 18.28
C GLY A 15 1.40 -14.99 17.72
N ILE A 16 1.89 -14.79 16.49
CA ILE A 16 1.79 -13.52 15.78
C ILE A 16 0.37 -13.37 15.20
N GLY A 17 -0.27 -12.23 15.50
CA GLY A 17 -1.50 -11.83 14.85
C GLY A 17 -1.19 -11.33 13.43
N VAL A 18 -1.96 -11.79 12.45
CA VAL A 18 -1.79 -11.39 11.04
C VAL A 18 -2.99 -10.56 10.63
N LEU A 19 -2.74 -9.43 9.96
CA LEU A 19 -3.79 -8.64 9.33
C LEU A 19 -4.49 -9.44 8.23
N ASP A 20 -5.82 -9.34 8.14
CA ASP A 20 -6.54 -9.99 7.06
C ASP A 20 -6.25 -9.27 5.72
N PRO A 21 -5.66 -9.96 4.73
CA PRO A 21 -5.34 -9.36 3.44
C PRO A 21 -6.57 -8.91 2.65
N ARG A 22 -7.79 -9.31 3.03
CA ARG A 22 -9.05 -8.98 2.33
C ARG A 22 -9.66 -7.65 2.77
N GLU A 23 -9.12 -7.01 3.80
CA GLU A 23 -9.66 -5.77 4.35
C GLU A 23 -8.99 -4.54 3.70
N ILE A 24 -8.34 -3.70 4.50
CA ILE A 24 -7.67 -2.47 4.07
C ILE A 24 -6.57 -2.74 3.00
N PRO A 25 -5.76 -3.82 3.09
CA PRO A 25 -4.77 -4.13 2.04
C PRO A 25 -5.40 -4.36 0.66
N PHE A 26 -6.58 -5.00 0.62
CA PHE A 26 -7.30 -5.25 -0.63
C PHE A 26 -7.76 -3.95 -1.28
N LEU A 27 -8.21 -2.97 -0.49
CA LEU A 27 -8.63 -1.66 -1.00
C LEU A 27 -7.46 -0.83 -1.54
N ASN A 28 -6.27 -0.94 -0.93
CA ASN A 28 -5.07 -0.25 -1.41
C ASN A 28 -4.57 -0.81 -2.77
N THR A 29 -4.84 -2.08 -3.06
CA THR A 29 -4.38 -2.78 -4.26
C THR A 29 -4.85 -2.16 -5.59
N PRO A 30 -6.12 -1.73 -5.78
CA PRO A 30 -6.55 -1.03 -6.99
C PRO A 30 -6.27 0.48 -6.96
N ILE A 31 -6.19 1.12 -5.79
CA ILE A 31 -5.99 2.57 -5.65
C ILE A 31 -4.62 2.98 -6.19
N LEU A 32 -3.58 2.23 -5.85
CA LEU A 32 -2.20 2.54 -6.25
C LEU A 32 -1.97 2.39 -7.78
N PRO A 33 -2.38 1.30 -8.46
CA PRO A 33 -2.35 1.22 -9.92
C PRO A 33 -3.22 2.27 -10.61
N SER A 34 -4.36 2.64 -10.00
CA SER A 34 -5.22 3.70 -10.54
C SER A 34 -4.54 5.07 -10.50
N SER A 35 -3.78 5.40 -9.45
CA SER A 35 -2.96 6.61 -9.43
C SER A 35 -1.84 6.57 -10.46
N GLY A 36 -1.24 5.38 -10.68
CA GLY A 36 -0.31 5.11 -11.79
C GLY A 36 -0.92 5.41 -13.17
N ALA A 37 -2.14 4.94 -13.43
CA ALA A 37 -2.85 5.23 -14.67
C ALA A 37 -3.16 6.74 -14.82
N ALA A 38 -3.52 7.42 -13.72
CA ALA A 38 -3.81 8.85 -13.72
C ALA A 38 -2.56 9.69 -14.05
N VAL A 39 -1.37 9.32 -13.55
CA VAL A 39 -0.13 10.04 -13.89
C VAL A 39 0.29 9.79 -15.34
N THR A 40 0.10 8.58 -15.87
CA THR A 40 0.30 8.32 -17.31
C THR A 40 -0.64 9.16 -18.16
N TRP A 41 -1.90 9.33 -17.72
CA TRP A 41 -2.84 10.22 -18.39
C TRP A 41 -2.40 11.70 -18.32
N ALA A 42 -1.91 12.15 -17.17
CA ALA A 42 -1.35 13.50 -17.02
C ALA A 42 -0.19 13.72 -17.99
N HIS A 43 0.72 12.75 -18.10
CA HIS A 43 1.84 12.79 -19.05
C HIS A 43 1.35 12.95 -20.49
N HIS A 44 0.41 12.11 -20.94
CA HIS A 44 -0.14 12.23 -22.30
C HIS A 44 -0.90 13.54 -22.53
N ALA A 45 -1.57 14.09 -21.51
CA ALA A 45 -2.24 15.39 -21.61
C ALA A 45 -1.25 16.54 -21.79
N ILE A 46 -0.07 16.49 -21.14
CA ILE A 46 1.02 17.45 -21.34
C ILE A 46 1.53 17.39 -22.78
N LEU A 47 1.84 16.18 -23.28
CA LEU A 47 2.31 15.99 -24.66
C LEU A 47 1.29 16.48 -25.70
N ALA A 48 0.00 16.37 -25.41
CA ALA A 48 -1.07 16.86 -26.27
C ALA A 48 -1.37 18.37 -26.14
N GLY A 49 -0.59 19.11 -25.33
CA GLY A 49 -0.81 20.55 -25.08
C GLY A 49 -2.08 20.87 -24.29
N LYS A 50 -2.66 19.89 -23.59
CA LYS A 50 -3.94 20.03 -22.85
C LYS A 50 -3.68 20.32 -21.37
N GLU A 51 -3.24 21.54 -21.07
CA GLU A 51 -2.85 21.98 -19.72
C GLU A 51 -3.91 21.69 -18.66
N LYS A 52 -5.17 22.08 -18.88
CA LYS A 52 -6.26 21.85 -17.91
C LYS A 52 -6.44 20.36 -17.58
N ARG A 53 -6.34 19.47 -18.59
CA ARG A 53 -6.48 18.02 -18.38
C ARG A 53 -5.28 17.44 -17.64
N ALA A 54 -4.07 17.95 -17.91
CA ALA A 54 -2.88 17.57 -17.18
C ALA A 54 -3.00 17.91 -15.69
N VAL A 55 -3.47 19.13 -15.37
CA VAL A 55 -3.70 19.55 -13.97
C VAL A 55 -4.75 18.67 -13.30
N TYR A 56 -5.89 18.40 -13.94
CA TYR A 56 -6.91 17.53 -13.35
C TYR A 56 -6.42 16.10 -13.11
N ALA A 57 -5.68 15.51 -14.06
CA ALA A 57 -5.12 14.17 -13.91
C ALA A 57 -4.05 14.12 -12.81
N LEU A 58 -3.24 15.17 -12.67
CA LEU A 58 -2.22 15.27 -11.62
C LEU A 58 -2.86 15.42 -10.23
N VAL A 59 -3.90 16.25 -10.09
CA VAL A 59 -4.67 16.37 -8.84
C VAL A 59 -5.27 15.01 -8.47
N ALA A 60 -5.91 14.31 -9.43
CA ALA A 60 -6.45 12.98 -9.19
C ALA A 60 -5.38 11.97 -8.73
N THR A 61 -4.18 12.02 -9.32
CA THR A 61 -3.03 11.19 -8.93
C THR A 61 -2.66 11.42 -7.47
N VAL A 62 -2.47 12.68 -7.08
CA VAL A 62 -2.06 13.06 -5.71
C VAL A 62 -3.15 12.70 -4.71
N SER A 63 -4.42 12.95 -5.04
CA SER A 63 -5.55 12.57 -4.19
C SER A 63 -5.62 11.07 -3.94
N LEU A 64 -5.48 10.24 -4.99
CA LEU A 64 -5.47 8.79 -4.84
C LEU A 64 -4.27 8.30 -4.02
N ALA A 65 -3.09 8.90 -4.21
CA ALA A 65 -1.90 8.59 -3.41
C ALA A 65 -2.11 8.90 -1.92
N LEU A 66 -2.67 10.08 -1.60
CA LEU A 66 -2.98 10.46 -0.22
C LEU A 66 -3.99 9.50 0.43
N VAL A 67 -5.02 9.08 -0.31
CA VAL A 67 -5.99 8.10 0.19
C VAL A 67 -5.31 6.77 0.51
N SER A 68 -4.43 6.28 -0.38
CA SER A 68 -3.69 5.04 -0.13
C SER A 68 -2.75 5.14 1.08
N THR A 69 -2.04 6.26 1.25
CA THR A 69 -1.21 6.52 2.44
C THR A 69 -2.06 6.59 3.72
N GLY A 70 -3.24 7.21 3.67
CA GLY A 70 -4.17 7.25 4.79
C GLY A 70 -4.62 5.85 5.23
N PHE A 71 -4.98 4.99 4.28
CA PHE A 71 -5.31 3.60 4.56
C PHE A 71 -4.13 2.81 5.11
N GLN A 72 -2.91 3.01 4.59
CA GLN A 72 -1.70 2.37 5.14
C GLN A 72 -1.46 2.80 6.60
N GLY A 73 -1.72 4.06 6.95
CA GLY A 73 -1.62 4.54 8.33
C GLY A 73 -2.65 3.91 9.26
N MET A 74 -3.89 3.74 8.79
CA MET A 74 -4.94 3.05 9.55
C MET A 74 -4.61 1.58 9.78
N GLU A 75 -4.05 0.91 8.77
CA GLU A 75 -3.59 -0.48 8.84
C GLU A 75 -2.47 -0.63 9.88
N TYR A 76 -1.50 0.29 9.89
CA TYR A 76 -0.42 0.28 10.87
C TYR A 76 -0.91 0.50 12.31
N TYR A 77 -1.91 1.37 12.50
CA TYR A 77 -2.49 1.61 13.82
C TYR A 77 -3.29 0.41 14.36
N GLN A 78 -3.96 -0.33 13.46
CA GLN A 78 -4.78 -1.50 13.82
C GLN A 78 -4.00 -2.81 13.80
N ALA A 79 -2.72 -2.78 13.40
CA ALA A 79 -1.89 -3.97 13.29
C ALA A 79 -1.75 -4.69 14.65
N PRO A 80 -2.06 -5.99 14.72
CA PRO A 80 -1.92 -6.79 15.94
C PRO A 80 -0.46 -7.17 16.24
N SER A 81 0.48 -6.80 15.39
CA SER A 81 1.91 -7.01 15.59
C SER A 81 2.67 -5.73 15.28
N THR A 82 3.62 -5.41 16.13
CA THR A 82 4.51 -4.26 16.03
C THR A 82 5.88 -4.68 15.50
N ILE A 83 6.71 -3.68 15.16
CA ILE A 83 8.09 -3.90 14.70
C ILE A 83 8.92 -4.73 15.69
N SER A 84 8.58 -4.70 16.99
CA SER A 84 9.30 -5.40 18.05
C SER A 84 8.81 -6.83 18.30
N ASP A 85 7.68 -7.26 17.72
CA ASP A 85 7.01 -8.50 18.15
C ASP A 85 7.60 -9.79 17.54
N SER A 86 8.41 -9.71 16.49
CA SER A 86 9.19 -10.83 15.94
C SER A 86 9.97 -10.38 14.70
N ILE A 87 10.75 -11.30 14.11
CA ILE A 87 11.21 -11.17 12.72
C ILE A 87 10.07 -10.94 11.73
N TYR A 88 8.82 -11.35 12.04
CA TYR A 88 7.65 -11.06 11.22
C TYR A 88 7.26 -9.57 11.19
N GLY A 89 7.34 -8.86 12.33
CA GLY A 89 6.99 -7.44 12.40
C GLY A 89 8.11 -6.52 11.91
N SER A 90 9.35 -7.00 11.90
CA SER A 90 10.53 -6.24 11.46
C SER A 90 10.81 -6.33 9.95
N THR A 91 10.12 -7.21 9.21
CA THR A 91 10.26 -7.36 7.75
C THR A 91 9.10 -6.75 7.01
#